data_AF-A0AAD5AYR0-F1
#
_entry.id   AF-A0AAD5AYR0-F1
#
_cell.length_a   1.000
_cell.length_b   1.000
_cell.length_c   1.000
_cell.angle_alpha   90.00
_cell.angle_beta   90.00
_cell.angle_gamma   90.00
#
_symmetry.space_group_name_H-M   'P 1'
#
loop_
_entity.id
_entity.type
_entity.pdbx_description
1 polymer ?
#
loop_
_entity_poly.entity_id
_entity_poly.type
_entity_poly.pdbx_seq_one_letter_code
_entity_poly.pdbx_strand_id
1 'polypeptide(L)'
;METKRRHEQVYYRRCGCLKLASLLIADLLTELKEEGTFNTLIHTVDEEKKNKAQLQEILTSDEKDHLKIKALQKQLHDLTEDTAVQIQEREQIAAHLEDQMQEWKVTKSLQEKYMNSSTQLMVLQGQKMNNRIEKQLEILKQKLEEEEKDHIQLETFLKKNQTSLEEMLEYWMDCYDKDTEDKQRELNTVKTNKSNNLAQLQELAKKYRDNEQVIIDDRLEKEELQRQREQKELEEKTAVKLQAWWRGTLVRKCLGPYGKQKKPKQKKGKKGKKKK
;
A
#
# COMPACT_ATOMS: atom_id res chain seq x y z
N MET A 1 110.58 -31.84 -32.14
CA MET A 1 111.53 -32.01 -31.01
C MET A 1 111.66 -33.46 -30.53
N GLU A 2 110.77 -34.38 -30.90
CA GLU A 2 110.82 -35.78 -30.48
C GLU A 2 111.89 -36.63 -31.18
N THR A 3 112.34 -36.24 -32.37
CA THR A 3 113.38 -36.95 -33.13
C THR A 3 114.80 -36.78 -32.55
N LYS A 4 115.11 -35.63 -31.93
CA LYS A 4 116.40 -35.43 -31.24
C LYS A 4 116.50 -36.20 -29.91
N ARG A 5 115.42 -36.26 -29.12
CA ARG A 5 115.39 -37.04 -27.86
C ARG A 5 115.53 -38.55 -28.09
N ARG A 6 114.97 -39.08 -29.19
CA ARG A 6 115.14 -40.48 -29.58
C ARG A 6 116.60 -40.81 -29.94
N HIS A 7 117.34 -39.91 -30.59
CA HIS A 7 118.76 -40.14 -30.91
C HIS A 7 119.67 -40.08 -29.66
N GLU A 8 119.43 -39.14 -28.74
CA GLU A 8 120.21 -39.05 -27.49
C GLU A 8 119.97 -40.23 -26.53
N GLN A 9 118.73 -40.73 -26.42
CA GLN A 9 118.44 -41.92 -25.60
C GLN A 9 119.06 -43.21 -26.16
N VAL A 10 119.15 -43.35 -27.49
CA VAL A 10 119.82 -44.50 -28.13
C VAL A 10 121.33 -44.47 -27.91
N TYR A 11 121.95 -43.29 -27.94
CA TYR A 11 123.38 -43.13 -27.68
C TYR A 11 123.76 -43.43 -26.23
N TYR A 12 122.95 -42.97 -25.26
CA TYR A 12 123.18 -43.25 -23.84
C TYR A 12 123.00 -44.73 -23.48
N ARG A 13 122.00 -45.41 -24.06
CA ARG A 13 121.81 -46.86 -23.87
C ARG A 13 122.98 -47.69 -24.42
N ARG A 14 123.54 -47.29 -25.56
CA ARG A 14 124.63 -48.04 -26.20
C ARG A 14 125.96 -47.88 -25.47
N CYS A 15 126.21 -46.73 -24.83
CA CYS A 15 127.42 -46.48 -24.05
C CYS A 15 127.40 -47.17 -22.67
N GLY A 16 126.24 -47.25 -22.01
CA GLY A 16 126.08 -47.95 -20.73
C GLY A 16 126.29 -49.47 -20.83
N CYS A 17 125.72 -50.13 -21.85
CA CYS A 17 125.88 -51.57 -22.06
C CYS A 17 127.33 -51.96 -22.41
N LEU A 18 128.07 -51.10 -23.14
CA LEU A 18 129.47 -51.36 -23.45
C LEU A 18 130.37 -51.32 -22.20
N LYS A 19 130.07 -50.44 -21.24
CA LYS A 19 130.85 -50.30 -19.99
C LYS A 19 130.58 -51.44 -19.01
N LEU A 20 129.33 -51.87 -18.92
CA LEU A 20 128.94 -53.06 -18.14
C LEU A 20 129.58 -54.34 -18.71
N ALA A 21 129.56 -54.52 -20.03
CA ALA A 21 130.20 -55.67 -20.67
C ALA A 21 131.71 -55.69 -20.48
N SER A 22 132.41 -54.55 -20.53
CA SER A 22 133.86 -54.51 -20.32
C SER A 22 134.26 -54.84 -18.88
N LEU A 23 133.49 -54.37 -17.89
CA LEU A 23 133.73 -54.69 -16.47
C LEU A 23 133.43 -56.16 -16.18
N LEU A 24 132.31 -56.69 -16.70
CA LEU A 24 131.97 -58.11 -16.58
C LEU A 24 133.02 -59.04 -17.18
N ILE A 25 133.55 -58.71 -18.36
CA ILE A 25 134.59 -59.52 -19.00
C ILE A 25 135.90 -59.45 -18.19
N ALA A 26 136.23 -58.30 -17.60
CA ALA A 26 137.40 -58.18 -16.73
C ALA A 26 137.24 -59.02 -15.46
N ASP A 27 136.10 -58.91 -14.77
CA ASP A 27 135.81 -59.63 -13.53
C ASP A 27 135.70 -61.15 -13.76
N LEU A 28 135.16 -61.57 -14.91
CA LEU A 28 135.13 -62.98 -15.33
C LEU A 28 136.50 -63.55 -15.65
N LEU A 29 137.35 -62.78 -16.31
CA LEU A 29 138.71 -63.22 -16.66
C LEU A 29 139.60 -63.35 -15.42
N THR A 30 139.36 -62.55 -14.38
CA THR A 30 140.00 -62.71 -13.07
C THR A 30 139.45 -63.94 -12.34
N GLU A 31 138.13 -64.13 -12.27
CA GLU A 31 137.51 -65.27 -11.58
C GLU A 31 137.89 -66.63 -12.23
N LEU A 32 137.97 -66.68 -13.56
CA LEU A 32 138.43 -67.88 -14.31
C LEU A 32 139.91 -68.19 -14.12
N LYS A 33 140.76 -67.18 -13.91
CA LYS A 33 142.20 -67.36 -13.69
C LYS A 33 142.53 -67.78 -12.27
N GLU A 34 141.77 -67.31 -11.29
CA GLU A 34 142.08 -67.49 -9.87
C GLU A 34 141.28 -68.63 -9.23
N GLU A 35 140.00 -68.82 -9.58
CA GLU A 35 139.09 -69.73 -8.87
C GLU A 35 138.46 -70.81 -9.76
N GLY A 36 138.57 -70.69 -11.10
CA GLY A 36 138.05 -71.66 -12.06
C GLY A 36 136.51 -71.72 -12.13
N THR A 37 135.82 -70.77 -11.49
CA THR A 37 134.36 -70.64 -11.43
C THR A 37 133.86 -69.46 -12.26
N PHE A 38 132.53 -69.37 -12.45
CA PHE A 38 131.88 -68.36 -13.28
C PHE A 38 130.65 -67.73 -12.59
N ASN A 39 130.70 -67.59 -11.26
CA ASN A 39 129.57 -67.16 -10.45
C ASN A 39 129.24 -65.67 -10.65
N THR A 40 130.24 -64.83 -10.96
CA THR A 40 130.03 -63.39 -11.23
C THR A 40 129.17 -63.17 -12.46
N LEU A 41 129.34 -63.99 -13.51
CA LEU A 41 128.45 -63.96 -14.69
C LEU A 41 127.04 -64.44 -14.35
N ILE A 42 126.91 -65.51 -13.56
CA ILE A 42 125.58 -66.01 -13.16
C ILE A 42 124.82 -64.95 -12.37
N HIS A 43 125.46 -64.33 -11.37
CA HIS A 43 124.84 -63.33 -10.49
C HIS A 43 124.40 -62.09 -11.27
N THR A 44 125.28 -61.52 -12.09
CA THR A 44 124.96 -60.35 -12.91
C THR A 44 123.89 -60.65 -13.96
N VAL A 45 123.90 -61.85 -14.57
CA VAL A 45 122.84 -62.29 -15.48
C VAL A 45 121.50 -62.45 -14.75
N ASP A 46 121.49 -62.95 -13.52
CA ASP A 46 120.27 -63.10 -12.73
C ASP A 46 119.77 -61.77 -12.15
N GLU A 47 120.66 -60.84 -11.81
CA GLU A 47 120.30 -59.45 -11.49
C GLU A 47 119.75 -58.71 -12.70
N GLU A 48 120.36 -58.85 -13.88
CA GLU A 48 119.81 -58.29 -15.13
C GLU A 48 118.48 -58.94 -15.51
N LYS A 49 118.29 -60.24 -15.28
CA LYS A 49 116.97 -60.90 -15.45
C LYS A 49 115.94 -60.36 -14.45
N LYS A 50 116.29 -60.14 -13.18
CA LYS A 50 115.41 -59.54 -12.17
C LYS A 50 115.07 -58.10 -12.51
N ASN A 51 116.06 -57.28 -12.88
CA ASN A 51 115.87 -55.90 -13.32
C ASN A 51 114.99 -55.84 -14.57
N LYS A 52 115.20 -56.75 -15.54
CA LYS A 52 114.34 -56.87 -16.72
C LYS A 52 112.91 -57.27 -16.37
N ALA A 53 112.72 -58.21 -15.43
CA ALA A 53 111.39 -58.61 -14.97
C ALA A 53 110.67 -57.46 -14.24
N GLN A 54 111.36 -56.72 -13.37
CA GLN A 54 110.83 -55.53 -12.69
C GLN A 54 110.47 -54.41 -13.68
N LEU A 55 111.32 -54.15 -14.68
CA LEU A 55 111.04 -53.17 -15.73
C LEU A 55 109.84 -53.59 -16.60
N GLN A 56 109.70 -54.88 -16.89
CA GLN A 56 108.52 -55.39 -17.59
C GLN A 56 107.25 -55.26 -16.75
N GLU A 57 107.32 -55.52 -15.45
CA GLU A 57 106.19 -55.34 -14.53
C GLU A 57 105.76 -53.86 -14.45
N ILE A 58 106.72 -52.93 -14.30
CA ILE A 58 106.46 -51.48 -14.32
C ILE A 58 105.84 -51.06 -15.65
N LEU A 59 106.36 -51.52 -16.79
CA LEU A 59 105.79 -51.21 -18.10
C LEU A 59 104.35 -51.73 -18.23
N THR A 60 104.06 -52.96 -17.78
CA THR A 60 102.69 -53.49 -17.83
C THR A 60 101.74 -52.78 -16.86
N SER A 61 102.24 -52.28 -15.73
CA SER A 61 101.46 -51.44 -14.80
C SER A 61 101.18 -50.07 -15.40
N ASP A 62 102.20 -49.42 -15.99
CA ASP A 62 102.08 -48.12 -16.64
C ASP A 62 101.13 -48.18 -17.86
N GLU A 63 101.17 -49.26 -18.65
CA GLU A 63 100.20 -49.51 -19.72
C GLU A 63 98.77 -49.65 -19.18
N LYS A 64 98.57 -50.35 -18.05
CA LYS A 64 97.26 -50.47 -17.39
C LYS A 64 96.77 -49.12 -16.84
N ASP A 65 97.66 -48.35 -16.23
CA ASP A 65 97.35 -47.03 -15.70
C ASP A 65 97.04 -46.04 -16.83
N HIS A 66 97.77 -46.09 -17.94
CA HIS A 66 97.49 -45.30 -19.13
C HIS A 66 96.12 -45.66 -19.75
N LEU A 67 95.77 -46.95 -19.80
CA LEU A 67 94.44 -47.38 -20.25
C LEU A 67 93.34 -46.87 -19.30
N LYS A 68 93.58 -46.90 -17.98
CA LYS A 68 92.65 -46.39 -16.97
C LYS A 68 92.48 -44.88 -17.04
N ILE A 69 93.57 -44.12 -17.21
CA ILE A 69 93.54 -42.67 -17.42
C ILE A 69 92.75 -42.34 -18.69
N LYS A 70 93.00 -43.06 -19.79
CA LYS A 70 92.27 -42.85 -21.05
C LYS A 70 90.77 -43.15 -20.89
N ALA A 71 90.41 -44.20 -20.16
CA ALA A 71 89.02 -44.53 -19.85
C ALA A 71 88.34 -43.46 -18.99
N LEU A 72 89.01 -42.97 -17.95
CA LEU A 72 88.50 -41.89 -17.09
C LEU A 72 88.38 -40.56 -17.84
N GLN A 73 89.34 -40.24 -18.71
CA GLN A 73 89.27 -39.06 -19.58
C GLN A 73 88.07 -39.12 -20.52
N LYS A 74 87.79 -40.31 -21.09
CA LYS A 74 86.60 -40.51 -21.91
C LYS A 74 85.32 -40.35 -21.07
N GLN A 75 85.25 -40.98 -19.90
CA GLN A 75 84.09 -40.83 -19.00
C GLN A 75 83.85 -39.39 -18.58
N LEU A 76 84.91 -38.63 -18.29
CA LEU A 76 84.79 -37.20 -17.99
C LEU A 76 84.27 -36.43 -19.19
N HIS A 77 84.76 -36.73 -20.40
CA HIS A 77 84.27 -36.09 -21.61
C HIS A 77 82.79 -36.38 -21.88
N ASP A 78 82.41 -37.66 -21.83
CA ASP A 78 81.02 -38.11 -22.01
C ASP A 78 80.11 -37.44 -20.95
N LEU A 79 80.54 -37.39 -19.67
CA LEU A 79 79.81 -36.68 -18.61
C LEU A 79 79.71 -35.16 -18.86
N THR A 80 80.77 -34.52 -19.36
CA THR A 80 80.72 -33.09 -19.69
C THR A 80 79.77 -32.79 -20.85
N GLU A 81 79.70 -33.69 -21.84
CA GLU A 81 78.78 -33.55 -22.97
C GLU A 81 77.33 -33.77 -22.53
N ASP A 82 77.06 -34.84 -21.77
CA ASP A 82 75.73 -35.13 -21.22
C ASP A 82 75.22 -33.98 -20.32
N THR A 83 76.08 -33.44 -19.46
CA THR A 83 75.70 -32.31 -18.60
C THR A 83 75.47 -31.03 -19.40
N ALA A 84 76.22 -30.78 -20.46
CA ALA A 84 75.98 -29.65 -21.36
C ALA A 84 74.63 -29.76 -22.07
N VAL A 85 74.26 -30.95 -22.56
CA VAL A 85 72.94 -31.21 -23.17
C VAL A 85 71.83 -30.99 -22.15
N GLN A 86 71.96 -31.52 -20.92
CA GLN A 86 70.97 -31.31 -19.87
C GLN A 86 70.82 -29.83 -19.46
N ILE A 87 71.90 -29.07 -19.44
CA ILE A 87 71.85 -27.62 -19.19
C ILE A 87 71.05 -26.94 -20.30
N GLN A 88 71.34 -27.27 -21.56
CA GLN A 88 70.64 -26.71 -22.72
C GLN A 88 69.14 -27.04 -22.71
N GLU A 89 68.76 -28.28 -22.38
CA GLU A 89 67.36 -28.67 -22.24
C GLU A 89 66.64 -27.89 -21.13
N ARG A 90 67.31 -27.72 -19.98
CA ARG A 90 66.76 -26.93 -18.86
C ARG A 90 66.63 -25.46 -19.20
N GLU A 91 67.59 -24.88 -19.92
CA GLU A 91 67.53 -23.50 -20.41
C GLU A 91 66.36 -23.30 -21.37
N GLN A 92 66.10 -24.25 -22.28
CA GLN A 92 64.94 -24.20 -23.18
C GLN A 92 63.62 -24.28 -22.40
N ILE A 93 63.53 -25.15 -21.39
CA ILE A 93 62.35 -25.24 -20.52
C ILE A 93 62.16 -23.94 -19.73
N ALA A 94 63.24 -23.36 -19.20
CA ALA A 94 63.18 -22.10 -18.46
C ALA A 94 62.67 -20.96 -19.36
N ALA A 95 63.21 -20.82 -20.58
CA ALA A 95 62.74 -19.84 -21.55
C ALA A 95 61.26 -20.04 -21.90
N HIS A 96 60.83 -21.28 -22.14
CA HIS A 96 59.42 -21.57 -22.43
C HIS A 96 58.48 -21.20 -21.27
N LEU A 97 58.88 -21.50 -20.03
CA LEU A 97 58.10 -21.13 -18.84
C LEU A 97 58.06 -19.62 -18.62
N GLU A 98 59.15 -18.91 -18.93
CA GLU A 98 59.19 -17.45 -18.90
C GLU A 98 58.22 -16.84 -19.92
N ASP A 99 58.21 -17.33 -21.15
CA ASP A 99 57.29 -16.90 -22.20
C ASP A 99 55.83 -17.13 -21.79
N GLN A 100 55.50 -18.33 -21.30
CA GLN A 100 54.16 -18.64 -20.79
C GLN A 100 53.77 -17.68 -19.67
N MET A 101 54.66 -17.42 -18.72
CA MET A 101 54.38 -16.50 -17.61
C MET A 101 54.09 -15.08 -18.14
N GLN A 102 54.81 -14.61 -19.15
CA GLN A 102 54.54 -13.29 -19.75
C GLN A 102 53.22 -13.26 -20.50
N GLU A 103 52.90 -14.30 -21.29
CA GLU A 103 51.59 -14.43 -21.94
C GLU A 103 50.44 -14.40 -20.93
N TRP A 104 50.56 -15.16 -19.84
CA TRP A 104 49.56 -15.17 -18.76
C TRP A 104 49.40 -13.79 -18.11
N LYS A 105 50.50 -13.06 -17.87
CA LYS A 105 50.46 -11.70 -17.30
C LYS A 105 49.73 -10.73 -18.23
N VAL A 106 50.04 -10.75 -19.53
CA VAL A 106 49.39 -9.90 -20.52
C VAL A 106 47.90 -10.23 -20.63
N THR A 107 47.58 -11.53 -20.73
CA THR A 107 46.20 -12.02 -20.86
C THR A 107 45.37 -11.63 -19.64
N LYS A 108 45.90 -11.84 -18.43
CA LYS A 108 45.24 -11.45 -17.18
C LYS A 108 45.02 -9.94 -17.09
N SER A 109 46.03 -9.13 -17.43
CA SER A 109 45.92 -7.67 -17.44
C SER A 109 44.84 -7.18 -18.40
N LEU A 110 44.74 -7.79 -19.60
CA LEU A 110 43.72 -7.46 -20.57
C LEU A 110 42.32 -7.85 -20.08
N GLN A 111 42.18 -9.05 -19.52
CA GLN A 111 40.92 -9.53 -18.96
C GLN A 111 40.45 -8.64 -17.80
N GLU A 112 41.36 -8.22 -16.92
CA GLU A 112 41.06 -7.31 -15.81
C GLU A 112 40.55 -5.96 -16.32
N LYS A 113 41.23 -5.36 -17.32
CA LYS A 113 40.78 -4.10 -17.93
C LYS A 113 39.40 -4.23 -18.57
N TYR A 114 39.16 -5.32 -19.29
CA TYR A 114 37.86 -5.58 -19.90
C TYR A 114 36.75 -5.73 -18.85
N MET A 115 37.00 -6.54 -17.81
CA MET A 115 36.04 -6.77 -16.73
C MET A 115 35.72 -5.48 -15.97
N ASN A 116 36.76 -4.69 -15.64
CA ASN A 116 36.59 -3.40 -14.97
C ASN A 116 35.79 -2.42 -15.81
N SER A 117 36.08 -2.32 -17.12
CA SER A 117 35.31 -1.44 -18.02
C SER A 117 33.85 -1.88 -18.16
N SER A 118 33.61 -3.19 -18.31
CA SER A 118 32.26 -3.76 -18.43
C SER A 118 31.43 -3.53 -17.17
N THR A 119 32.00 -3.80 -15.99
CA THR A 119 31.32 -3.58 -14.70
C THR A 119 31.04 -2.11 -14.44
N GLN A 120 32.00 -1.21 -14.73
CA GLN A 120 31.78 0.24 -14.62
C GLN A 120 30.65 0.71 -15.54
N LEU A 121 30.61 0.22 -16.80
CA LEU A 121 29.54 0.57 -17.72
C LEU A 121 28.17 0.10 -17.20
N MET A 122 28.08 -1.12 -16.67
CA MET A 122 26.84 -1.65 -16.10
C MET A 122 26.37 -0.83 -14.90
N VAL A 123 27.29 -0.45 -14.00
CA VAL A 123 26.97 0.42 -12.85
C VAL A 123 26.49 1.79 -13.31
N LEU A 124 27.19 2.42 -14.25
CA LEU A 124 26.81 3.75 -14.78
C LEU A 124 25.44 3.71 -15.48
N GLN A 125 25.16 2.64 -16.23
CA GLN A 125 23.86 2.46 -16.87
C GLN A 125 22.75 2.27 -15.82
N GLY A 126 23.00 1.45 -14.81
CA GLY A 126 22.08 1.25 -13.69
C GLY A 126 21.78 2.56 -12.95
N GLN A 127 22.81 3.34 -12.62
CA GLN A 127 22.66 4.65 -11.98
C GLN A 127 21.85 5.64 -12.83
N LYS A 128 22.10 5.70 -14.15
CA LYS A 128 21.33 6.57 -15.05
C LYS A 128 19.85 6.20 -15.09
N MET A 129 19.53 4.90 -15.14
CA MET A 129 18.14 4.44 -15.12
C MET A 129 17.49 4.74 -13.77
N ASN A 130 18.18 4.47 -12.67
CA ASN A 130 17.69 4.74 -11.32
C ASN A 130 17.39 6.24 -11.13
N ASN A 131 18.34 7.12 -11.49
CA ASN A 131 18.14 8.58 -11.42
C ASN A 131 16.96 9.06 -12.27
N ARG A 132 16.69 8.41 -13.41
CA ARG A 132 15.51 8.75 -14.25
C ARG A 132 14.21 8.34 -13.55
N ILE A 133 14.17 7.16 -12.96
CA ILE A 133 13.01 6.65 -12.21
C ILE A 133 12.76 7.51 -10.97
N GLU A 134 13.81 7.85 -10.21
CA GLU A 134 13.71 8.73 -9.04
C GLU A 134 13.13 10.10 -9.38
N LYS A 135 13.59 10.72 -10.48
CA LYS A 135 13.01 11.98 -10.97
C LYS A 135 11.54 11.84 -11.35
N GLN A 136 11.17 10.73 -12.00
CA GLN A 136 9.76 10.48 -12.34
C GLN A 136 8.90 10.26 -11.10
N LEU A 137 9.40 9.53 -10.11
CA LEU A 137 8.73 9.33 -8.83
C LEU A 137 8.52 10.66 -8.11
N GLU A 138 9.53 11.54 -8.10
CA GLU A 138 9.42 12.85 -7.47
C GLU A 138 8.36 13.73 -8.14
N ILE A 139 8.35 13.78 -9.48
CA ILE A 139 7.31 14.51 -10.23
C ILE A 139 5.92 13.94 -9.94
N LEU A 140 5.78 12.61 -9.89
CA LEU A 140 4.49 11.98 -9.59
C LEU A 140 4.02 12.26 -8.17
N LYS A 141 4.93 12.30 -7.19
CA LYS A 141 4.62 12.68 -5.80
C LYS A 141 4.12 14.12 -5.73
N GLN A 142 4.81 15.06 -6.38
CA GLN A 142 4.39 16.46 -6.41
C GLN A 142 2.99 16.62 -7.02
N LYS A 143 2.72 15.94 -8.14
CA LYS A 143 1.38 15.93 -8.75
C LYS A 143 0.31 15.34 -7.83
N LEU A 144 0.64 14.26 -7.12
CA LEU A 144 -0.29 13.65 -6.17
C LEU A 144 -0.62 14.61 -5.01
N GLU A 145 0.39 15.29 -4.47
CA GLU A 145 0.20 16.29 -3.40
C GLU A 145 -0.61 17.51 -3.88
N GLU A 146 -0.44 17.94 -5.13
CA GLU A 146 -1.25 19.00 -5.74
C GLU A 146 -2.72 18.56 -5.88
N GLU A 147 -2.96 17.39 -6.46
CA GLU A 147 -4.32 16.83 -6.59
C GLU A 147 -5.00 16.61 -5.24
N GLU A 148 -4.27 16.19 -4.21
CA GLU A 148 -4.79 16.05 -2.85
C GLU A 148 -5.21 17.40 -2.26
N LYS A 149 -4.41 18.44 -2.45
CA LYS A 149 -4.75 19.81 -2.01
C LYS A 149 -5.99 20.33 -2.72
N ASP A 150 -6.07 20.14 -4.04
CA ASP A 150 -7.21 20.57 -4.84
C ASP A 150 -8.47 19.81 -4.47
N HIS A 151 -8.36 18.49 -4.20
CA HIS A 151 -9.45 17.67 -3.71
C HIS A 151 -10.00 18.17 -2.37
N ILE A 152 -9.13 18.43 -1.40
CA ILE A 152 -9.53 18.95 -0.08
C ILE A 152 -10.21 20.31 -0.21
N GLN A 153 -9.69 21.20 -1.07
CA GLN A 153 -10.29 22.52 -1.31
C GLN A 153 -11.68 22.39 -1.95
N LEU A 154 -11.82 21.53 -2.96
CA LEU A 154 -13.09 21.27 -3.63
C LEU A 154 -14.10 20.67 -2.67
N GLU A 155 -13.71 19.67 -1.88
CA GLU A 155 -14.58 19.05 -0.89
C GLU A 155 -15.04 20.06 0.16
N THR A 156 -14.13 20.92 0.64
CA THR A 156 -14.47 21.98 1.60
C THR A 156 -15.45 22.99 1.00
N PHE A 157 -15.23 23.39 -0.25
CA PHE A 157 -16.14 24.29 -0.97
C PHE A 157 -17.54 23.68 -1.14
N LEU A 158 -17.60 22.42 -1.56
CA LEU A 158 -18.87 21.70 -1.74
C LEU A 158 -19.62 21.53 -0.42
N LYS A 159 -18.92 21.14 0.66
CA LYS A 159 -19.53 21.05 2.01
C LYS A 159 -20.09 22.39 2.46
N LYS A 160 -19.34 23.48 2.28
CA LYS A 160 -19.83 24.82 2.62
C LYS A 160 -21.09 25.21 1.84
N ASN A 161 -21.12 24.93 0.54
CA ASN A 161 -22.30 25.22 -0.27
C ASN A 161 -23.49 24.34 0.12
N GLN A 162 -23.26 23.07 0.42
CA GLN A 162 -24.29 22.17 0.91
C GLN A 162 -24.90 22.71 2.21
N THR A 163 -24.08 23.06 3.21
CA THR A 163 -24.57 23.64 4.47
C THR A 163 -25.36 24.93 4.24
N SER A 164 -24.90 25.82 3.35
CA SER A 164 -25.64 27.04 3.02
C SER A 164 -27.00 26.76 2.36
N LEU A 165 -27.09 25.74 1.51
CA LEU A 165 -28.35 25.31 0.90
C LEU A 165 -29.29 24.67 1.93
N GLU A 166 -28.75 23.87 2.85
CA GLU A 166 -29.50 23.26 3.95
C GLU A 166 -30.09 24.34 4.89
N GLU A 167 -29.30 25.35 5.26
CA GLU A 167 -29.76 26.49 6.06
C GLU A 167 -30.88 27.28 5.35
N MET A 168 -30.74 27.54 4.04
CA MET A 168 -31.81 28.18 3.26
C MET A 168 -33.06 27.32 3.18
N LEU A 169 -32.91 26.01 3.01
CA LEU A 169 -34.02 25.08 2.98
C LEU A 169 -34.78 25.07 4.31
N GLU A 170 -34.06 25.01 5.43
CA GLU A 170 -34.66 25.08 6.77
C GLU A 170 -35.40 26.41 6.98
N TYR A 171 -34.80 27.53 6.58
CA TYR A 171 -35.46 28.84 6.62
C TYR A 171 -36.76 28.86 5.82
N TRP A 172 -36.76 28.33 4.59
CA TRP A 172 -37.97 28.31 3.75
C TRP A 172 -39.02 27.34 4.27
N MET A 173 -38.64 26.22 4.87
CA MET A 173 -39.56 25.31 5.55
C MET A 173 -40.25 25.98 6.73
N ASP A 174 -39.50 26.65 7.61
CA ASP A 174 -40.06 27.38 8.75
C ASP A 174 -40.99 28.53 8.31
N CYS A 175 -40.63 29.26 7.25
CA CYS A 175 -41.50 30.27 6.65
C CYS A 175 -42.80 29.66 6.13
N TYR A 176 -42.71 28.55 5.41
CA TYR A 176 -43.88 27.86 4.84
C TYR A 176 -44.81 27.33 5.93
N ASP A 177 -44.26 26.72 6.98
CA ASP A 177 -45.03 26.20 8.11
C ASP A 177 -45.76 27.33 8.84
N LYS A 178 -45.08 28.44 9.12
CA LYS A 178 -45.68 29.64 9.73
C LYS A 178 -46.80 30.23 8.88
N ASP A 179 -46.56 30.45 7.60
CA ASP A 179 -47.56 30.99 6.68
C ASP A 179 -48.79 30.06 6.58
N THR A 180 -48.55 28.75 6.55
CA THR A 180 -49.62 27.74 6.51
C THR A 180 -50.43 27.75 7.80
N GLU A 181 -49.79 27.81 8.96
CA GLU A 181 -50.46 27.94 10.26
C GLU A 181 -51.28 29.23 10.34
N ASP A 182 -50.72 30.37 9.93
CA ASP A 182 -51.40 31.65 9.98
C ASP A 182 -52.62 31.67 9.04
N LYS A 183 -52.49 31.13 7.82
CA LYS A 183 -53.63 30.96 6.91
C LYS A 183 -54.69 30.01 7.46
N GLN A 184 -54.27 28.94 8.15
CA GLN A 184 -55.21 28.02 8.80
C GLN A 184 -55.94 28.70 9.98
N ARG A 185 -55.26 29.55 10.76
CA ARG A 185 -55.86 30.35 11.84
C ARG A 185 -56.85 31.39 11.29
N GLU A 186 -56.49 32.11 10.23
CA GLU A 186 -57.39 33.03 9.52
C GLU A 186 -58.65 32.30 9.03
N LEU A 187 -58.47 31.15 8.37
CA LEU A 187 -59.57 30.33 7.87
C LEU A 187 -60.51 29.86 9.00
N ASN A 188 -59.95 29.40 10.12
CA ASN A 188 -60.72 28.97 11.28
C ASN A 188 -61.50 30.14 11.91
N THR A 189 -60.90 31.32 11.97
CA THR A 189 -61.56 32.54 12.45
C THR A 189 -62.74 32.92 11.58
N VAL A 190 -62.55 32.93 10.26
CA VAL A 190 -63.63 33.22 9.29
C VAL A 190 -64.75 32.17 9.35
N LYS A 191 -64.41 30.88 9.47
CA LYS A 191 -65.40 29.81 9.65
C LYS A 191 -66.24 30.00 10.92
N THR A 192 -65.58 30.34 12.03
CA THR A 192 -66.25 30.59 13.32
C THR A 192 -67.17 31.80 13.22
N ASN A 193 -66.69 32.92 12.66
CA ASN A 193 -67.49 34.12 12.44
C ASN A 193 -68.70 33.85 11.53
N LYS A 194 -68.51 33.10 10.44
CA LYS A 194 -69.61 32.69 9.56
C LYS A 194 -70.66 31.86 10.31
N SER A 195 -70.23 30.90 11.13
CA SER A 195 -71.13 30.08 11.94
C SER A 195 -71.91 30.92 12.95
N ASN A 196 -71.24 31.84 13.64
CA ASN A 196 -71.86 32.74 14.62
C ASN A 196 -72.87 33.67 13.95
N ASN A 197 -72.53 34.29 12.82
CA ASN A 197 -73.42 35.16 12.07
C ASN A 197 -74.66 34.39 11.57
N LEU A 198 -74.46 33.15 11.10
CA LEU A 198 -75.58 32.30 10.68
C LEU A 198 -76.52 31.99 11.85
N ALA A 199 -75.98 31.67 13.02
CA ALA A 199 -76.78 31.43 14.23
C ALA A 199 -77.57 32.69 14.65
N GLN A 200 -76.94 33.86 14.63
CA GLN A 200 -77.60 35.14 14.92
C GLN A 200 -78.73 35.45 13.92
N LEU A 201 -78.51 35.21 12.63
CA LEU A 201 -79.53 35.39 11.60
C LEU A 201 -80.72 34.43 11.80
N GLN A 202 -80.44 33.17 12.14
CA GLN A 202 -81.50 32.19 12.44
C GLN A 202 -82.30 32.58 13.69
N GLU A 203 -81.64 33.08 14.73
CA GLU A 203 -82.29 33.57 15.95
C GLU A 203 -83.18 34.81 15.66
N LEU A 204 -82.66 35.78 14.89
CA LEU A 204 -83.43 36.94 14.45
C LEU A 204 -84.64 36.52 13.60
N ALA A 205 -84.45 35.62 12.63
CA ALA A 205 -85.54 35.12 11.79
C ALA A 205 -86.61 34.37 12.62
N LYS A 206 -86.20 33.67 13.69
CA LYS A 206 -87.15 33.08 14.65
C LYS A 206 -87.90 34.17 15.41
N LYS A 207 -87.21 35.15 15.98
CA LYS A 207 -87.82 36.29 16.69
C LYS A 207 -88.83 37.05 15.82
N TYR A 208 -88.52 37.28 14.54
CA TYR A 208 -89.45 37.90 13.61
C TYR A 208 -90.72 37.07 13.42
N ARG A 209 -90.59 35.75 13.19
CA ARG A 209 -91.75 34.85 13.07
C ARG A 209 -92.58 34.80 14.34
N ASP A 210 -91.94 34.70 15.50
CA ASP A 210 -92.62 34.68 16.81
C ASP A 210 -93.38 36.01 17.04
N ASN A 211 -92.76 37.15 16.74
CA ASN A 211 -93.41 38.47 16.87
C ASN A 211 -94.56 38.66 15.87
N GLU A 212 -94.39 38.22 14.62
CA GLU A 212 -95.43 38.28 13.59
C GLU A 212 -96.65 37.43 14.02
N GLN A 213 -96.41 36.25 14.56
CA GLN A 213 -97.47 35.40 15.11
C GLN A 213 -98.21 36.11 16.24
N VAL A 214 -97.51 36.74 17.19
CA VAL A 214 -98.13 37.52 18.27
C VAL A 214 -98.97 38.68 17.73
N ILE A 215 -98.52 39.37 16.68
CA ILE A 215 -99.29 40.46 16.05
C ILE A 215 -100.57 39.91 15.39
N ILE A 216 -100.48 38.78 14.69
CA ILE A 216 -101.64 38.12 14.07
C ILE A 216 -102.62 37.68 15.16
N ASP A 217 -102.13 37.05 16.23
CA ASP A 217 -102.96 36.57 17.34
C ASP A 217 -103.66 37.74 18.06
N ASP A 218 -102.96 38.85 18.35
CA ASP A 218 -103.56 40.05 18.94
C ASP A 218 -104.62 40.69 18.03
N ARG A 219 -104.41 40.68 16.70
CA ARG A 219 -105.42 41.15 15.73
C ARG A 219 -106.66 40.26 15.75
N LEU A 220 -106.49 38.94 15.69
CA LEU A 220 -107.58 37.98 15.75
C LEU A 220 -108.36 38.06 17.06
N GLU A 221 -107.65 38.21 18.19
CA GLU A 221 -108.26 38.35 19.51
C GLU A 221 -109.09 39.64 19.61
N LYS A 222 -108.59 40.77 19.08
CA LYS A 222 -109.34 42.03 19.00
C LYS A 222 -110.59 41.93 18.14
N GLU A 223 -110.50 41.28 16.98
CA GLU A 223 -111.65 41.03 16.10
C GLU A 223 -112.69 40.12 16.76
N GLU A 224 -112.25 39.07 17.45
CA GLU A 224 -113.14 38.16 18.20
C GLU A 224 -113.82 38.89 19.37
N LEU A 225 -113.07 39.68 20.14
CA LEU A 225 -113.61 40.55 21.20
C LEU A 225 -114.61 41.57 20.66
N GLN A 226 -114.39 42.10 19.47
CA GLN A 226 -115.34 43.00 18.81
C GLN A 226 -116.60 42.26 18.37
N ARG A 227 -116.48 41.11 17.69
CA ARG A 227 -117.62 40.27 17.31
C ARG A 227 -118.45 39.85 18.52
N GLN A 228 -117.82 39.45 19.62
CA GLN A 228 -118.52 39.10 20.87
C GLN A 228 -119.24 40.31 21.49
N ARG A 229 -118.65 41.51 21.43
CA ARG A 229 -119.32 42.74 21.90
C ARG A 229 -120.52 43.09 21.03
N GLU A 230 -120.38 43.05 19.71
CA GLU A 230 -121.46 43.29 18.76
C GLU A 230 -122.59 42.26 18.93
N GLN A 231 -122.24 40.99 19.13
CA GLN A 231 -123.20 39.92 19.41
C GLN A 231 -123.92 40.15 20.74
N LYS A 232 -123.20 40.46 21.83
CA LYS A 232 -123.81 40.81 23.12
C LYS A 232 -124.73 42.03 23.00
N GLU A 233 -124.32 43.06 22.27
CA GLU A 233 -125.16 44.25 22.04
C GLU A 233 -126.42 43.91 21.25
N LEU A 234 -126.33 43.03 20.25
CA LEU A 234 -127.49 42.54 19.49
C LEU A 234 -128.41 41.67 20.35
N GLU A 235 -127.85 40.77 21.16
CA GLU A 235 -128.56 39.95 22.15
C GLU A 235 -129.27 40.83 23.19
N GLU A 236 -128.62 41.88 23.69
CA GLU A 236 -129.23 42.87 24.59
C GLU A 236 -130.36 43.64 23.89
N LYS A 237 -130.15 44.13 22.66
CA LYS A 237 -131.19 44.83 21.88
C LYS A 237 -132.40 43.94 21.62
N THR A 238 -132.18 42.67 21.26
CA THR A 238 -133.25 41.70 21.03
C THR A 238 -133.95 41.31 22.33
N ALA A 239 -133.21 41.10 23.42
CA ALA A 239 -133.76 40.88 24.75
C ALA A 239 -134.63 42.07 25.21
N VAL A 240 -134.19 43.32 25.01
CA VAL A 240 -134.98 44.52 25.30
C VAL A 240 -136.26 44.56 24.47
N LYS A 241 -136.20 44.24 23.16
CA LYS A 241 -137.39 44.13 22.30
C LYS A 241 -138.35 43.05 22.78
N LEU A 242 -137.84 41.86 23.13
CA LEU A 242 -138.61 40.75 23.70
C LEU A 242 -139.26 41.14 25.03
N GLN A 243 -138.51 41.77 25.93
CA GLN A 243 -139.02 42.27 27.20
C GLN A 243 -140.10 43.34 26.99
N ALA A 244 -139.90 44.28 26.06
CA ALA A 244 -140.89 45.31 25.73
C ALA A 244 -142.15 44.69 25.11
N TRP A 245 -142.01 43.72 24.20
CA TRP A 245 -143.13 42.97 23.64
C TRP A 245 -143.89 42.19 24.73
N TRP A 246 -143.19 41.50 25.62
CA TRP A 246 -143.81 40.76 26.73
C TRP A 246 -144.51 41.70 27.71
N ARG A 247 -143.86 42.78 28.14
CA ARG A 247 -144.49 43.82 28.98
C ARG A 247 -145.72 44.42 28.31
N GLY A 248 -145.64 44.76 27.03
CA GLY A 248 -146.78 45.25 26.25
C GLY A 248 -147.90 44.20 26.12
N THR A 249 -147.56 42.92 26.00
CA THR A 249 -148.51 41.80 25.93
C THR A 249 -149.16 41.53 27.29
N LEU A 250 -148.41 41.59 28.39
CA LEU A 250 -148.94 41.52 29.75
C LEU A 250 -149.98 42.62 29.99
N VAL A 251 -149.70 43.85 29.52
CA VAL A 251 -150.65 44.97 29.60
C VAL A 251 -151.88 44.72 28.72
N ARG A 252 -151.70 44.39 27.43
CA ARG A 252 -152.80 44.21 26.46
C ARG A 252 -153.69 42.99 26.75
N LYS A 253 -153.12 41.90 27.26
CA LYS A 253 -153.86 40.68 27.65
C LYS A 253 -154.27 40.66 29.13
N CYS A 254 -153.96 41.72 29.88
CA CYS A 254 -154.23 41.85 31.32
C CYS A 254 -153.74 40.65 32.15
N LEU A 255 -152.52 40.18 31.88
CA LEU A 255 -151.88 39.08 32.59
C LEU A 255 -150.91 39.62 33.65
N GLY A 256 -150.79 38.93 34.79
CA GLY A 256 -149.95 39.36 35.92
C GLY A 256 -150.58 40.47 36.77
N PRO A 257 -149.79 41.42 37.34
CA PRO A 257 -150.28 42.47 38.24
C PRO A 257 -151.36 43.39 37.66
N TYR A 258 -151.57 43.34 36.33
CA TYR A 258 -152.51 44.16 35.58
C TYR A 258 -153.85 43.45 35.28
N GLY A 259 -154.06 42.24 35.82
CA GLY A 259 -155.35 41.55 35.82
C GLY A 259 -156.32 42.11 36.88
N LYS A 260 -157.61 42.19 36.54
CA LYS A 260 -158.66 42.86 37.36
C LYS A 260 -158.74 42.30 38.80
N GLN A 261 -158.24 43.05 39.79
CA GLN A 261 -158.39 42.76 41.22
C GLN A 261 -159.76 43.24 41.77
N LYS A 262 -160.47 42.34 42.45
CA LYS A 262 -161.59 42.63 43.36
C LYS A 262 -161.06 42.98 44.77
N LYS A 263 -161.65 43.97 45.43
CA LYS A 263 -161.43 44.39 46.85
C LYS A 263 -162.45 43.69 47.80
N PRO A 264 -162.39 43.82 49.15
CA PRO A 264 -161.26 43.89 50.12
C PRO A 264 -161.51 43.14 51.48
N LYS A 265 -160.49 42.98 52.37
CA LYS A 265 -160.57 43.25 53.84
C LYS A 265 -159.25 43.10 54.65
N GLN A 266 -159.12 43.96 55.68
CA GLN A 266 -158.17 44.13 56.82
C GLN A 266 -157.66 42.83 57.54
N LYS A 267 -156.55 42.74 58.31
CA LYS A 267 -156.14 43.53 59.52
C LYS A 267 -154.71 43.16 60.09
N LYS A 268 -153.96 44.19 60.57
CA LYS A 268 -153.00 44.37 61.72
C LYS A 268 -151.94 43.34 62.24
N GLY A 269 -150.72 43.87 62.49
CA GLY A 269 -149.69 43.51 63.52
C GLY A 269 -148.27 43.35 62.91
N LYS A 270 -147.11 43.83 63.39
CA LYS A 270 -146.59 44.28 64.71
C LYS A 270 -145.26 45.08 64.50
N LYS A 271 -144.82 45.74 65.57
CA LYS A 271 -143.81 46.83 65.77
C LYS A 271 -142.33 46.38 65.85
N GLY A 272 -141.38 47.26 65.46
CA GLY A 272 -139.98 47.35 65.97
C GLY A 272 -139.11 48.32 65.13
N LYS A 273 -138.91 49.60 65.52
CA LYS A 273 -137.79 50.20 66.31
C LYS A 273 -136.39 50.00 65.68
N LYS A 274 -135.40 50.92 65.68
CA LYS A 274 -135.21 52.37 65.94
C LYS A 274 -133.66 52.59 65.93
N LYS A 275 -133.20 53.78 65.52
CA LYS A 275 -131.94 54.48 65.91
C LYS A 275 -130.61 53.86 65.45
N LYS A 276 -129.59 54.61 65.03
CA LYS A 276 -129.29 56.05 65.10
C LYS A 276 -128.51 56.42 63.84
#